data_AF-A0A852LLG5-F1
#
_entry.id   AF-A0A852LLG5-F1
#
_cell.length_a   1.000
_cell.length_b   1.000
_cell.length_c   1.000
_cell.angle_alpha   90.00
_cell.angle_beta   90.00
_cell.angle_gamma   90.00
#
_symmetry.space_group_name_H-M   'P 1'
#
loop_
_entity.id
_entity.type
_entity.pdbx_description
1 polymer ?
#
loop_
_entity_poly.entity_id
_entity_poly.type
_entity_poly.pdbx_seq_one_letter_code
_entity_poly.pdbx_strand_id
1 'polypeptide(L)'
;QRTHLKNICLQYQLYLLLKHHFLYLLKNETGLIIIFLCAYVPKTAAGHCKWEEVLKDLERIKTSKDIDVSLYTANTDEDKECQEPIMRCFFLEMNVIVQECYIKNCSKTQYVVNILKNGNVNLENNKVSNTNILTSAKCKECEEYEEKNFTEFIQSFVKVIQKECK
;
A
#
# COMPACT_ATOMS: atom_id res chain seq x y z
N GLN A 1 -1.21 43.38 33.87
CA GLN A 1 -0.28 42.52 34.64
C GLN A 1 -0.97 41.43 35.48
N ARG A 2 -2.08 41.73 36.20
CA ARG A 2 -2.82 40.77 37.06
C ARG A 2 -3.48 39.58 36.32
N THR A 3 -3.88 39.75 35.07
CA THR A 3 -4.54 38.72 34.23
C THR A 3 -3.58 37.63 33.73
N HIS A 4 -2.34 38.00 33.39
CA HIS A 4 -1.32 37.05 32.94
C HIS A 4 -0.88 36.09 34.05
N LEU A 5 -0.73 36.60 35.28
CA LEU A 5 -0.44 35.79 36.47
C LEU A 5 -1.59 34.83 36.82
N LYS A 6 -2.85 35.27 36.65
CA LYS A 6 -4.03 34.39 36.81
C LYS A 6 -4.06 33.27 35.77
N ASN A 7 -3.67 33.54 34.52
CA ASN A 7 -3.63 32.54 33.45
C ASN A 7 -2.53 31.49 33.70
N ILE A 8 -1.33 31.92 34.11
CA ILE A 8 -0.25 30.98 34.48
C ILE A 8 -0.66 30.11 35.66
N CYS A 9 -1.28 30.69 36.69
CA CYS A 9 -1.74 29.95 37.85
C CYS A 9 -2.84 28.94 37.47
N LEU A 10 -3.77 29.33 36.59
CA LEU A 10 -4.82 28.45 36.06
C LEU A 10 -4.22 27.28 35.27
N GLN A 11 -3.24 27.54 34.38
CA GLN A 11 -2.58 26.48 33.61
C GLN A 11 -1.79 25.52 34.51
N TYR A 12 -1.12 26.04 35.54
CA TYR A 12 -0.40 25.21 36.51
C TYR A 12 -1.35 24.33 37.34
N GLN A 13 -2.49 24.89 37.77
CA GLN A 13 -3.55 24.14 38.45
C GLN A 13 -4.13 23.04 37.55
N LEU A 14 -4.41 23.36 36.28
CA LEU A 14 -4.90 22.36 35.30
C LEU A 14 -3.88 21.24 35.08
N TYR A 15 -2.59 21.58 34.97
CA TYR A 15 -1.51 20.60 34.81
C TYR A 15 -1.40 19.67 36.02
N LEU A 16 -1.48 20.21 37.23
CA LEU A 16 -1.46 19.39 38.45
C LEU A 16 -2.67 18.46 38.54
N LEU A 17 -3.87 18.95 38.19
CA LEU A 17 -5.08 18.14 38.12
C LEU A 17 -4.94 17.01 37.10
N LEU A 18 -4.48 17.32 35.89
CA LEU A 18 -4.26 16.34 34.84
C LEU A 18 -3.24 15.28 35.26
N LYS A 19 -2.13 15.70 35.88
CA LYS A 19 -1.10 14.80 36.39
C LYS A 19 -1.62 13.89 37.50
N HIS A 20 -2.43 14.41 38.41
CA HIS A 20 -3.06 13.60 39.47
C HIS A 20 -4.03 12.57 38.88
N HIS A 21 -4.89 12.97 37.95
CA HIS A 21 -5.82 12.04 37.27
C HIS A 21 -5.08 10.96 36.48
N PHE A 22 -4.00 11.32 35.80
CA PHE A 22 -3.17 10.35 35.07
C PHE A 22 -2.51 9.34 36.01
N LEU A 23 -1.96 9.80 37.14
CA LEU A 23 -1.38 8.91 38.15
C LEU A 23 -2.44 8.00 38.80
N TYR A 24 -3.68 8.48 38.96
CA TYR A 24 -4.78 7.68 39.44
C TYR A 24 -5.19 6.59 38.45
N LEU A 25 -5.25 6.93 37.15
CA LEU A 25 -5.50 5.96 36.07
C LEU A 25 -4.42 4.89 36.00
N LEU A 26 -3.15 5.24 36.19
CA LEU A 26 -2.04 4.29 36.22
C LEU A 26 -2.05 3.35 37.45
N LYS A 27 -2.69 3.76 38.54
CA LYS A 27 -2.77 2.96 39.78
C LYS A 27 -3.99 2.03 39.82
N ASN A 28 -4.92 2.15 38.88
CA ASN A 28 -6.12 1.33 38.82
C ASN A 28 -5.96 0.28 37.72
N GLU A 29 -6.22 -0.99 38.00
CA GLU A 29 -6.17 -2.08 37.02
C GLU A 29 -7.06 -1.78 35.80
N THR A 30 -8.27 -1.26 36.03
CA THR A 30 -9.18 -0.85 34.95
C THR A 30 -8.62 0.33 34.15
N GLY A 31 -7.90 1.25 34.80
CA GLY A 31 -7.28 2.39 34.14
C GLY A 31 -6.08 1.99 33.28
N LEU A 32 -5.27 1.03 33.75
CA LEU A 32 -4.20 0.42 32.95
C LEU A 32 -4.77 -0.33 31.75
N ILE A 33 -5.84 -1.10 31.92
CA ILE A 33 -6.54 -1.77 30.81
C ILE A 33 -7.01 -0.75 29.77
N ILE A 34 -7.60 0.37 30.18
CA ILE A 34 -8.02 1.43 29.24
C ILE A 34 -6.82 2.05 28.51
N ILE A 35 -5.71 2.33 29.21
CA ILE A 35 -4.50 2.87 28.58
C ILE A 35 -3.91 1.89 27.57
N PHE A 36 -3.83 0.62 27.95
CA PHE A 36 -3.36 -0.44 27.06
C PHE A 36 -4.31 -0.63 25.88
N LEU A 37 -5.62 -0.65 26.10
CA LEU A 37 -6.60 -0.71 25.02
C LEU A 37 -6.47 0.50 24.09
N CYS A 38 -6.29 1.72 24.60
CA CYS A 38 -6.08 2.93 23.80
C CYS A 38 -4.75 2.92 23.02
N ALA A 39 -3.67 2.44 23.63
CA ALA A 39 -2.35 2.35 23.00
C ALA A 39 -2.25 1.20 21.98
N TYR A 40 -2.98 0.12 22.24
CA TYR A 40 -3.07 -1.07 21.40
C TYR A 40 -4.35 -1.13 20.58
N VAL A 41 -5.17 -0.07 20.53
CA VAL A 41 -6.20 0.06 19.48
C VAL A 41 -5.39 -0.02 18.21
N PRO A 42 -5.51 -1.11 17.42
CA PRO A 42 -4.89 -1.13 16.11
C PRO A 42 -5.44 0.11 15.44
N LYS A 43 -4.58 0.98 14.92
CA LYS A 43 -5.04 2.00 13.98
C LYS A 43 -5.67 1.22 12.84
N THR A 44 -6.96 0.95 12.94
CA THR A 44 -7.72 0.31 11.89
C THR A 44 -7.69 1.36 10.80
N ALA A 45 -6.90 1.08 9.77
CA ALA A 45 -6.80 1.89 8.57
C ALA A 45 -8.13 1.74 7.80
N ALA A 46 -9.23 2.15 8.40
CA ALA A 46 -10.50 2.29 7.76
C ALA A 46 -10.37 3.48 6.81
N GLY A 47 -10.01 3.21 5.54
CA GLY A 47 -9.99 4.20 4.46
C GLY A 47 -8.71 4.29 3.64
N HIS A 48 -7.63 3.57 3.96
CA HIS A 48 -6.41 3.58 3.13
C HIS A 48 -6.41 2.42 2.14
N CYS A 49 -6.16 2.71 0.86
CA CYS A 49 -6.04 1.65 -0.14
C CYS A 49 -4.83 0.77 0.18
N LYS A 50 -5.03 -0.56 0.24
CA LYS A 50 -3.94 -1.53 0.47
C LYS A 50 -2.77 -1.38 -0.51
N TRP A 51 -3.05 -0.88 -1.72
CA TRP A 51 -2.07 -0.68 -2.78
C TRP A 51 -1.42 0.71 -2.83
N GLU A 52 -1.63 1.55 -1.82
CA GLU A 52 -1.15 2.95 -1.80
C GLU A 52 0.37 3.04 -2.05
N GLU A 53 1.17 2.19 -1.40
CA GLU A 53 2.63 2.20 -1.56
C GLU A 53 3.06 1.73 -2.95
N VAL A 54 2.35 0.76 -3.55
CA VAL A 54 2.61 0.32 -4.92
C VAL A 54 2.32 1.43 -5.92
N LEU A 55 1.20 2.16 -5.75
CA LEU A 55 0.85 3.31 -6.60
C LEU A 55 1.91 4.42 -6.53
N LYS A 56 2.40 4.74 -5.33
CA LYS A 56 3.46 5.75 -5.14
C LYS A 56 4.71 5.40 -5.93
N ASP A 57 5.16 4.15 -5.83
CA ASP A 57 6.38 3.72 -6.52
C ASP A 57 6.18 3.57 -8.04
N LEU A 58 4.99 3.14 -8.51
CA LEU A 58 4.65 3.15 -9.93
C LEU A 58 4.74 4.56 -10.54
N GLU A 59 4.20 5.57 -9.86
CA GLU A 59 4.26 6.95 -10.35
C GLU A 59 5.69 7.50 -10.35
N ARG A 60 6.54 7.06 -9.41
CA ARG A 60 7.97 7.41 -9.40
C ARG A 60 8.72 6.83 -10.59
N ILE A 61 8.39 5.61 -11.04
CA ILE A 61 9.11 4.95 -12.14
C ILE A 61 8.57 5.27 -13.53
N LYS A 62 7.34 5.77 -13.64
CA LYS A 62 6.66 6.10 -14.91
C LYS A 62 7.46 6.91 -15.93
N THR A 63 8.39 7.74 -15.48
CA THR A 63 9.23 8.60 -16.33
C THR A 63 10.65 8.09 -16.56
N SER A 64 10.94 6.85 -16.15
CA SER A 64 12.25 6.22 -16.38
C SER A 64 12.51 6.07 -17.87
N LYS A 65 13.72 6.45 -18.30
CA LYS A 65 14.19 6.36 -19.70
C LYS A 65 15.23 5.26 -19.90
N ASP A 66 15.73 4.72 -18.80
CA ASP A 66 16.73 3.68 -18.68
C ASP A 66 16.12 2.26 -18.59
N ILE A 67 14.79 2.17 -18.72
CA ILE A 67 14.02 0.93 -18.80
C ILE A 67 13.44 0.84 -20.21
N ASP A 68 13.97 -0.08 -21.01
CA ASP A 68 13.57 -0.28 -22.41
C ASP A 68 13.20 -1.75 -22.62
N VAL A 69 11.93 -2.05 -22.31
CA VAL A 69 11.35 -3.40 -22.37
C VAL A 69 9.96 -3.36 -23.02
N SER A 70 9.61 -4.48 -23.64
CA SER A 70 8.29 -4.80 -24.17
C SER A 70 7.65 -5.81 -23.21
N LEU A 71 6.43 -5.53 -22.73
CA LEU A 71 5.79 -6.26 -21.63
C LEU A 71 4.34 -6.58 -21.95
N TYR A 72 3.91 -7.79 -21.61
CA TYR A 72 2.52 -8.20 -21.79
C TYR A 72 1.60 -7.31 -20.95
N THR A 73 0.71 -6.56 -21.61
CA THR A 73 -0.08 -5.53 -20.96
C THR A 73 -1.57 -5.79 -21.12
N ALA A 74 -2.21 -6.23 -20.04
CA ALA A 74 -3.64 -6.48 -20.04
C ALA A 74 -4.48 -5.22 -20.27
N ASN A 75 -5.59 -5.40 -20.97
CA ASN A 75 -6.58 -4.35 -21.18
C ASN A 75 -7.31 -4.02 -19.88
N THR A 76 -7.57 -2.73 -19.65
CA THR A 76 -8.18 -2.30 -18.39
C THR A 76 -9.68 -2.57 -18.33
N ASP A 77 -10.33 -2.91 -19.43
CA ASP A 77 -11.76 -3.12 -19.60
C ASP A 77 -12.18 -4.60 -19.57
N GLU A 78 -11.25 -5.51 -19.25
CA GLU A 78 -11.52 -6.93 -19.05
C GLU A 78 -12.51 -7.19 -17.89
N ASP A 79 -13.14 -8.36 -17.92
CA ASP A 79 -14.16 -8.75 -16.95
C ASP A 79 -13.62 -8.77 -15.52
N LYS A 80 -14.48 -8.40 -14.55
CA LYS A 80 -14.13 -8.37 -13.11
C LYS A 80 -13.63 -9.73 -12.60
N GLU A 81 -14.10 -10.83 -13.18
CA GLU A 81 -13.64 -12.17 -12.82
C GLU A 81 -12.17 -12.42 -13.17
N CYS A 82 -11.62 -11.67 -14.13
CA CYS A 82 -10.22 -11.76 -14.55
C CYS A 82 -9.29 -10.76 -13.84
N GLN A 83 -9.80 -9.97 -12.90
CA GLN A 83 -9.02 -8.91 -12.22
C GLN A 83 -7.83 -9.46 -11.43
N GLU A 84 -7.97 -10.58 -10.72
CA GLU A 84 -6.85 -11.22 -10.02
C GLU A 84 -5.81 -11.81 -11.00
N PRO A 85 -6.19 -12.63 -12.00
CA PRO A 85 -5.25 -13.07 -13.05
C PRO A 85 -4.50 -11.91 -13.71
N ILE A 86 -5.20 -10.83 -14.09
CA ILE A 86 -4.59 -9.63 -14.67
C ILE A 86 -3.56 -9.02 -13.71
N MET A 87 -3.93 -8.86 -12.43
CA MET A 87 -3.04 -8.32 -11.41
C MET A 87 -1.77 -9.16 -11.27
N ARG A 88 -1.90 -10.50 -11.35
CA ARG A 88 -0.75 -11.42 -11.35
C ARG A 88 0.13 -11.25 -12.58
N CYS A 89 -0.44 -11.12 -13.77
CA CYS A 89 0.35 -10.86 -14.99
C CYS A 89 1.19 -9.58 -14.86
N PHE A 90 0.60 -8.48 -14.39
CA PHE A 90 1.38 -7.26 -14.16
C PHE A 90 2.56 -7.46 -13.19
N PHE A 91 2.40 -8.24 -12.13
CA PHE A 91 3.52 -8.55 -11.22
C PHE A 91 4.55 -9.51 -11.82
N LEU A 92 4.13 -10.46 -12.66
CA LEU A 92 5.05 -11.34 -13.40
C LEU A 92 5.91 -10.51 -14.36
N GLU A 93 5.30 -9.65 -15.17
CA GLU A 93 5.99 -8.73 -16.08
C GLU A 93 6.90 -7.74 -15.33
N MET A 94 6.52 -7.33 -14.12
CA MET A 94 7.37 -6.48 -13.29
C MET A 94 8.70 -7.16 -12.88
N ASN A 95 8.77 -8.51 -12.85
CA ASN A 95 10.04 -9.22 -12.67
C ASN A 95 10.96 -9.05 -13.88
N VAL A 96 10.43 -8.93 -15.10
CA VAL A 96 11.24 -8.67 -16.31
C VAL A 96 11.94 -7.32 -16.17
N ILE A 97 11.22 -6.29 -15.71
CA ILE A 97 11.81 -4.96 -15.44
C ILE A 97 12.89 -5.04 -14.33
N VAL A 98 12.69 -5.86 -13.29
CA VAL A 98 13.73 -6.07 -12.26
C VAL A 98 15.01 -6.64 -12.87
N GLN A 99 14.90 -7.68 -13.70
CA GLN A 99 16.05 -8.30 -14.35
C GLN A 99 16.78 -7.31 -15.27
N GLU A 100 16.02 -6.60 -16.09
CA GLU A 100 16.54 -5.54 -16.94
C GLU A 100 17.32 -4.49 -16.13
N CYS A 101 16.76 -4.06 -15.00
CA CYS A 101 17.39 -3.04 -14.18
C CYS A 101 18.64 -3.51 -13.44
N TYR A 102 18.74 -4.80 -13.09
CA TYR A 102 19.99 -5.34 -12.57
C TYR A 102 21.08 -5.41 -13.64
N ILE A 103 20.71 -5.70 -14.89
CA ILE A 103 21.67 -5.77 -16.01
C ILE A 103 22.13 -4.37 -16.42
N LYS A 104 21.19 -3.44 -16.62
CA LYS A 104 21.45 -2.09 -17.13
C LYS A 104 21.75 -1.06 -16.04
N ASN A 105 21.67 -1.47 -14.77
CA ASN A 105 21.84 -0.60 -13.61
C ASN A 105 20.92 0.63 -13.65
N CYS A 106 19.61 0.42 -13.72
CA CYS A 106 18.64 1.52 -13.76
C CYS A 106 18.76 2.42 -12.51
N SER A 107 18.59 3.72 -12.72
CA SER A 107 18.51 4.78 -11.73
C SER A 107 17.41 4.57 -10.68
N LYS A 108 16.32 3.88 -11.03
CA LYS A 108 15.13 3.70 -10.18
C LYS A 108 14.90 2.25 -9.73
N THR A 109 15.93 1.41 -9.78
CA THR A 109 15.86 -0.02 -9.40
C THR A 109 15.21 -0.25 -8.03
N GLN A 110 15.49 0.59 -7.04
CA GLN A 110 14.91 0.44 -5.70
C GLN A 110 13.37 0.54 -5.70
N TYR A 111 12.79 1.45 -6.47
CA TYR A 111 11.33 1.61 -6.54
C TYR A 111 10.69 0.42 -7.28
N VAL A 112 11.35 -0.07 -8.32
CA VAL A 112 10.96 -1.31 -9.03
C VAL A 112 10.90 -2.51 -8.07
N VAL A 113 11.91 -2.69 -7.23
CA VAL A 113 11.94 -3.78 -6.23
C VAL A 113 10.88 -3.58 -5.14
N ASN A 114 10.65 -2.34 -4.71
CA ASN A 114 9.63 -2.03 -3.70
C ASN A 114 8.21 -2.35 -4.20
N ILE A 115 7.92 -2.13 -5.49
CA ILE A 115 6.63 -2.50 -6.11
C ILE A 115 6.36 -3.99 -5.91
N LEU A 116 7.33 -4.86 -6.24
CA LEU A 116 7.18 -6.30 -6.03
C LEU A 116 7.04 -6.66 -4.55
N LYS A 117 7.87 -6.07 -3.69
CA LYS A 117 7.85 -6.35 -2.25
C LYS A 117 6.49 -6.02 -1.62
N ASN A 118 6.01 -4.80 -1.84
CA ASN A 118 4.74 -4.33 -1.31
C ASN A 118 3.56 -5.05 -1.99
N GLY A 119 3.70 -5.37 -3.27
CA GLY A 119 2.70 -6.09 -4.03
C GLY A 119 2.49 -7.53 -3.56
N ASN A 120 3.58 -8.27 -3.32
CA ASN A 120 3.52 -9.65 -2.84
C ASN A 120 2.89 -9.73 -1.44
N VAL A 121 3.20 -8.80 -0.55
CA VAL A 121 2.53 -8.69 0.77
C VAL A 121 1.02 -8.57 0.60
N ASN A 122 0.57 -7.73 -0.34
CA ASN A 122 -0.85 -7.54 -0.61
C ASN A 122 -1.51 -8.75 -1.29
N LEU A 123 -0.80 -9.47 -2.15
CA LEU A 123 -1.30 -10.67 -2.81
C LEU A 123 -1.41 -11.87 -1.85
N GLU A 124 -0.42 -12.09 -0.98
CA GLU A 124 -0.41 -13.19 -0.01
C GLU A 124 -1.53 -13.04 1.03
N ASN A 125 -1.83 -11.82 1.46
CA ASN A 125 -2.96 -11.55 2.33
C ASN A 125 -4.32 -11.94 1.71
N ASN A 126 -4.43 -11.99 0.37
CA ASN A 126 -5.66 -12.42 -0.32
C ASN A 126 -5.71 -13.95 -0.58
N LYS A 127 -4.59 -14.69 -0.46
CA LYS A 127 -4.56 -16.15 -0.66
C LYS A 127 -5.32 -16.92 0.42
N VAL A 128 -5.45 -16.37 1.64
CA VAL A 128 -6.15 -17.03 2.76
C VAL A 128 -7.67 -17.12 2.52
N SER A 129 -8.22 -16.34 1.60
CA SER A 129 -9.65 -16.34 1.26
C SER A 129 -10.04 -17.18 0.05
N ASN A 130 -9.10 -17.64 -0.79
CA ASN A 130 -9.42 -18.22 -2.09
C ASN A 130 -8.68 -19.55 -2.36
N THR A 131 -9.09 -20.62 -1.69
CA THR A 131 -8.68 -21.99 -2.05
C THR A 131 -9.35 -22.53 -3.32
N ASN A 132 -10.21 -21.73 -3.99
CA ASN A 132 -10.99 -22.14 -5.16
C ASN A 132 -10.90 -21.16 -6.35
N ILE A 133 -9.75 -20.51 -6.59
CA ILE A 133 -9.54 -19.87 -7.91
C ILE A 133 -9.16 -20.98 -8.88
N LEU A 134 -10.20 -21.71 -9.28
CA LEU A 134 -10.26 -22.39 -10.55
C LEU A 134 -9.67 -21.44 -11.59
N THR A 135 -8.65 -21.88 -12.31
CA THR A 135 -8.25 -21.26 -13.57
C THR A 135 -9.51 -21.07 -14.40
N SER A 136 -10.05 -19.85 -14.38
CA SER A 136 -11.23 -19.49 -15.14
C SER A 136 -10.82 -19.68 -16.59
N ALA A 137 -11.29 -20.75 -17.24
CA ALA A 137 -11.01 -21.06 -18.64
C ALA A 137 -11.43 -19.95 -19.63
N LYS A 138 -11.92 -18.81 -19.13
CA LYS A 138 -12.35 -17.62 -19.86
C LYS A 138 -11.34 -16.48 -19.82
N CYS A 139 -10.45 -16.43 -18.82
CA CYS A 139 -9.46 -15.37 -18.73
C CYS A 139 -8.25 -15.71 -19.60
N LYS A 140 -7.69 -14.69 -20.25
CA LYS A 140 -6.46 -14.83 -21.03
C LYS A 140 -5.28 -15.17 -20.14
N GLU A 141 -4.38 -15.98 -20.66
CA GLU A 141 -3.02 -16.12 -20.12
C GLU A 141 -2.22 -14.84 -20.39
N CYS A 142 -1.14 -14.62 -19.65
CA CYS A 142 -0.39 -13.36 -19.71
C CYS A 142 0.16 -13.11 -21.13
N GLU A 143 0.70 -14.15 -21.76
CA GLU A 143 1.32 -14.13 -23.09
C GLU A 143 0.30 -13.91 -24.23
N GLU A 144 -1.00 -13.96 -23.95
CA GLU A 144 -2.05 -13.65 -24.93
C GLU A 144 -2.39 -12.16 -24.98
N TYR A 145 -1.86 -11.36 -24.05
CA TYR A 145 -2.01 -9.91 -24.08
C TYR A 145 -1.03 -9.26 -25.07
N GLU A 146 -1.39 -8.06 -25.53
CA GLU A 146 -0.50 -7.28 -26.38
C GLU A 146 0.73 -6.84 -25.61
N GLU A 147 1.91 -7.00 -26.21
CA GLU A 147 3.13 -6.42 -25.67
C GLU A 147 3.15 -4.91 -25.88
N LYS A 148 3.44 -4.15 -24.82
CA LYS A 148 3.56 -2.69 -24.88
C LYS A 148 4.87 -2.22 -24.27
N ASN A 149 5.29 -1.01 -24.63
CA ASN A 149 6.46 -0.41 -24.01
C ASN A 149 6.23 -0.15 -22.51
N PHE A 150 7.33 0.03 -21.79
CA PHE A 150 7.33 0.35 -20.36
C PHE A 150 6.36 1.46 -19.96
N THR A 151 6.26 2.55 -20.73
CA THR A 151 5.39 3.69 -20.38
C THR A 151 3.91 3.29 -20.39
N GLU A 152 3.48 2.59 -21.43
CA GLU A 152 2.11 2.12 -21.57
C GLU A 152 1.76 1.01 -20.57
N PHE A 153 2.72 0.13 -20.29
CA PHE A 153 2.60 -0.89 -19.25
C PHE A 153 2.34 -0.26 -17.88
N ILE A 154 3.17 0.70 -17.44
CA ILE A 154 3.00 1.37 -16.14
C ILE A 154 1.67 2.14 -16.06
N GLN A 155 1.27 2.81 -17.14
CA GLN A 155 -0.02 3.51 -17.18
C GLN A 155 -1.20 2.55 -17.01
N SER A 156 -1.14 1.38 -17.66
CA SER A 156 -2.17 0.35 -17.54
C SER A 156 -2.17 -0.27 -16.15
N PHE A 157 -0.98 -0.51 -15.58
CA PHE A 157 -0.84 -1.07 -14.25
C PHE A 157 -1.43 -0.16 -13.16
N VAL A 158 -1.15 1.14 -13.24
CA VAL A 158 -1.74 2.15 -12.33
C VAL A 158 -3.26 2.11 -12.39
N LYS A 159 -3.86 2.04 -13.60
CA LYS A 159 -5.31 1.97 -13.76
C LYS A 159 -5.91 0.72 -13.12
N VAL A 160 -5.27 -0.44 -13.28
CA VAL A 160 -5.71 -1.70 -12.67
C VAL A 160 -5.67 -1.60 -11.14
N ILE A 161 -4.57 -1.11 -10.58
CA ILE A 161 -4.46 -0.95 -9.12
C ILE A 161 -5.48 0.06 -8.57
N GLN A 162 -5.72 1.16 -9.26
CA GLN A 162 -6.69 2.16 -8.82
C GLN A 162 -8.12 1.59 -8.74
N LYS A 163 -8.45 0.55 -9.52
CA LYS A 163 -9.75 -0.13 -9.41
C LYS A 163 -9.89 -0.95 -8.13
N GLU A 164 -8.79 -1.47 -7.60
CA GLU A 164 -8.76 -2.17 -6.30
C GLU A 164 -8.90 -1.23 -5.10
N CYS A 165 -8.76 0.08 -5.32
CA CYS A 165 -8.84 1.11 -4.29
C CYS A 165 -10.22 1.78 -4.19
N LYS A 166 -11.20 1.37 -5.01
CA LYS A 166 -12.57 1.91 -5.05
C LYS A 166 -13.54 1.01 -4.31
#